data_AF-A0A9P9QDP7-F1
#
_entry.id   AF-A0A9P9QDP7-F1
#
_cell.length_a   1.000
_cell.length_b   1.000
_cell.length_c   1.000
_cell.angle_alpha   90.00
_cell.angle_beta   90.00
_cell.angle_gamma   90.00
#
_symmetry.space_group_name_H-M   'P 1'
#
loop_
_entity.id
_entity.type
_entity.pdbx_description
1 polymer ?
#
loop_
_entity_poly.entity_id
_entity_poly.type
_entity_poly.pdbx_seq_one_letter_code
_entity_poly.pdbx_strand_id
1 'polypeptide(L)'
;MMTKTEPLVKMHTQDRISPPEWLHPALTATCVLSILLPRGLIRLSSGAVIIGLFLYLVVFTGEQSRDAYLSGVSCALLVLRWIDLVGIHTPERDFWKKTDPDNKSIDGSWDRLKWFFFLWNNQRGVGWNIQPDCLPQAPSSSTNRSTFVRHKFASAASTYLGLDITQMILRYTYAIEDGDFFAMHLLKQIFVAWTSAFKLFFTISLLYSLGSAFTILARVYDPVDWPPIFGHFTKDAWSVRKMWGSCWHQMMRRLCAEAGRITKSICGFRTGSFASRYSQIWVGFAVSAAIHHAGAIVGMFEDDGWLQSLYFLVQPVGIMFEDGVMGIARRFGIRASRWTKLLGHLWVIGWFSWSLRLIVAFQPKSWAEVFVVPSLLQLISVTIENN
;
A
#
# COMPACT_ATOMS: atom_id res chain seq x y z
N MET A 1 -22.66 7.46 -46.52
CA MET A 1 -21.53 8.29 -46.09
C MET A 1 -21.41 8.14 -44.58
N MET A 2 -20.75 7.08 -44.10
CA MET A 2 -20.51 6.85 -42.67
C MET A 2 -19.07 7.27 -42.40
N THR A 3 -18.91 8.36 -41.67
CA THR A 3 -17.62 8.85 -41.18
C THR A 3 -17.05 7.84 -40.20
N LYS A 4 -15.96 7.19 -40.59
CA LYS A 4 -15.06 6.47 -39.68
C LYS A 4 -14.53 7.51 -38.69
N THR A 5 -14.97 7.45 -37.44
CA THR A 5 -14.26 8.08 -36.33
C THR A 5 -12.90 7.39 -36.23
N GLU A 6 -11.84 8.13 -36.56
CA GLU A 6 -10.46 7.73 -36.27
C GLU A 6 -10.34 7.41 -34.77
N PRO A 7 -9.67 6.30 -34.41
CA PRO A 7 -9.35 6.07 -33.02
C PRO A 7 -8.39 7.18 -32.57
N LEU A 8 -8.75 7.86 -31.47
CA LEU A 8 -7.85 8.74 -30.71
C LEU A 8 -6.47 8.08 -30.65
N VAL A 9 -5.50 8.76 -31.26
CA VAL A 9 -4.09 8.36 -31.33
C VAL A 9 -3.67 7.90 -29.93
N LYS A 10 -3.49 6.59 -29.74
CA LYS A 10 -2.69 6.06 -28.64
C LYS A 10 -1.31 6.67 -28.84
N MET A 11 -1.00 7.72 -28.08
CA MET A 11 0.34 8.27 -27.99
C MET A 11 1.27 7.06 -27.77
N HIS A 12 2.14 6.79 -28.75
CA HIS A 12 2.91 5.57 -28.80
C HIS A 12 3.60 5.37 -27.45
N THR A 13 3.28 4.26 -26.78
CA THR A 13 3.94 3.83 -25.54
C THR A 13 5.46 3.69 -25.70
N GLN A 14 5.97 3.72 -26.94
CA GLN A 14 7.40 3.65 -27.28
C GLN A 14 8.20 4.95 -27.06
N ASP A 15 7.56 6.11 -26.82
CA ASP A 15 8.27 7.40 -26.71
C ASP A 15 8.46 7.93 -25.28
N ARG A 16 8.09 7.14 -24.25
CA ARG A 16 8.28 7.55 -22.85
C ARG A 16 9.71 7.30 -22.40
N ILE A 17 10.26 8.24 -21.64
CA ILE A 17 11.60 8.09 -21.03
C ILE A 17 11.50 7.41 -19.67
N SER A 18 12.56 6.74 -19.23
CA SER A 18 12.64 6.21 -17.87
C SER A 18 12.39 7.32 -16.84
N PRO A 19 11.65 7.05 -15.75
CA PRO A 19 11.45 8.01 -14.67
C PRO A 19 12.79 8.56 -14.16
N PRO A 20 13.02 9.88 -14.23
CA PRO A 20 14.29 10.44 -13.78
C PRO A 20 14.50 10.24 -12.28
N GLU A 21 15.72 9.87 -11.87
CA GLU A 21 16.06 9.61 -10.46
C GLU A 21 15.79 10.81 -9.54
N TRP A 22 15.87 12.04 -10.06
CA TRP A 22 15.64 13.27 -9.29
C TRP A 22 14.16 13.53 -9.00
N LEU A 23 13.23 12.92 -9.74
CA LEU A 23 11.82 13.27 -9.73
C LEU A 23 11.15 12.93 -8.40
N HIS A 24 11.38 11.73 -7.88
CA HIS A 24 10.82 11.30 -6.60
C HIS A 24 11.39 12.11 -5.40
N PRO A 25 12.71 12.32 -5.27
CA PRO A 25 13.26 13.24 -4.27
C PRO A 25 12.73 14.67 -4.39
N ALA A 26 12.63 15.23 -5.60
CA ALA A 26 12.11 16.58 -5.82
C ALA A 26 10.64 16.71 -5.40
N LEU A 27 9.81 15.73 -5.76
CA LEU A 27 8.41 15.69 -5.34
C LEU A 27 8.27 15.59 -3.81
N THR A 28 9.07 14.71 -3.19
CA THR A 28 9.11 14.55 -1.73
C THR A 28 9.51 15.85 -1.04
N ALA A 29 10.61 16.47 -1.50
CA ALA A 29 11.10 17.73 -0.96
C ALA A 29 10.06 18.84 -1.11
N THR A 30 9.42 18.96 -2.28
CA THR A 30 8.37 19.97 -2.51
C THR A 30 7.18 19.77 -1.57
N CYS A 31 6.73 18.53 -1.39
CA CYS A 31 5.65 18.21 -0.45
C CYS A 31 6.02 18.58 1.00
N VAL A 32 7.20 18.20 1.47
CA VAL A 32 7.64 18.43 2.86
C VAL A 32 7.93 19.91 3.11
N LEU A 33 8.68 20.56 2.21
CA LEU A 33 9.11 21.96 2.36
C LEU A 33 7.95 22.95 2.19
N SER A 34 6.82 22.54 1.60
CA SER A 34 5.62 23.38 1.51
C SER A 34 5.15 23.91 2.87
N ILE A 35 5.43 23.21 3.98
CA ILE A 35 5.07 23.67 5.33
C ILE A 35 5.76 24.99 5.75
N LEU A 36 6.91 25.29 5.14
CA LEU A 36 7.65 26.53 5.38
C LEU A 36 6.96 27.75 4.74
N LEU A 37 6.09 27.53 3.76
CA LEU A 37 5.32 28.59 3.15
C LEU A 37 4.22 29.11 4.10
N PRO A 38 3.91 30.42 4.04
CA PRO A 38 2.79 31.00 4.77
C PRO A 38 1.48 30.26 4.52
N ARG A 39 0.71 30.06 5.58
CA ARG A 39 -0.61 29.40 5.53
C ARG A 39 -1.53 30.12 4.53
N GLY A 40 -2.42 29.36 3.89
CA GLY A 40 -3.34 29.88 2.88
C GLY A 40 -2.84 29.68 1.45
N LEU A 41 -3.19 30.61 0.56
CA LEU A 41 -2.96 30.46 -0.89
C LEU A 41 -1.49 30.30 -1.27
N ILE A 42 -0.57 30.92 -0.51
CA ILE A 42 0.88 30.81 -0.79
C ILE A 42 1.36 29.37 -0.58
N ARG A 43 0.97 28.72 0.52
CA ARG A 43 1.27 27.30 0.72
C ARG A 43 0.59 26.41 -0.32
N LEU A 44 -0.66 26.70 -0.66
CA LEU A 44 -1.40 25.90 -1.65
C LEU A 44 -0.82 26.01 -3.07
N SER A 45 -0.08 27.09 -3.38
CA SER A 45 0.57 27.25 -4.69
C SER A 45 1.62 26.16 -4.97
N SER A 46 2.24 25.57 -3.93
CA SER A 46 3.14 24.43 -4.11
C SER A 46 2.41 23.22 -4.73
N GLY A 47 1.08 23.15 -4.59
CA GLY A 47 0.25 22.13 -5.22
C GLY A 47 0.38 22.11 -6.75
N ALA A 48 0.54 23.27 -7.40
CA ALA A 48 0.75 23.32 -8.85
C ALA A 48 2.05 22.63 -9.27
N VAL A 49 3.13 22.83 -8.51
CA VAL A 49 4.43 22.16 -8.75
C VAL A 49 4.32 20.66 -8.47
N ILE A 50 3.72 20.28 -7.34
CA ILE A 50 3.52 18.88 -6.94
C ILE A 50 2.71 18.11 -7.99
N ILE A 51 1.58 18.68 -8.42
CA ILE A 51 0.72 18.09 -9.44
C ILE A 51 1.45 18.07 -10.79
N GLY A 52 2.16 19.14 -11.16
CA GLY A 52 2.95 19.19 -12.39
C GLY A 52 4.02 18.10 -12.46
N LEU A 53 4.77 17.88 -11.37
CA LEU A 53 5.77 16.80 -11.28
C LEU A 53 5.14 15.41 -11.36
N PHE A 54 3.98 15.22 -10.72
CA PHE A 54 3.26 13.95 -10.79
C PHE A 54 2.65 13.68 -12.16
N LEU A 55 2.08 14.69 -12.81
CA LEU A 55 1.61 14.58 -14.19
C LEU A 55 2.76 14.32 -15.15
N TYR A 56 3.91 14.96 -14.93
CA TYR A 56 5.12 14.69 -15.70
C TYR A 56 5.50 13.21 -15.63
N LEU A 57 5.55 12.65 -14.41
CA LEU A 57 5.80 11.22 -14.18
C LEU A 57 4.82 10.34 -14.97
N VAL A 58 3.51 10.56 -14.82
CA VAL A 58 2.49 9.65 -15.37
C VAL A 58 2.34 9.78 -16.89
N VAL A 59 2.56 10.97 -17.45
CA VAL A 59 2.33 11.26 -18.87
C VAL A 59 3.58 11.03 -19.73
N PHE A 60 4.75 11.48 -19.27
CA PHE A 60 5.96 11.52 -20.09
C PHE A 60 6.99 10.45 -19.73
N THR A 61 6.82 9.77 -18.58
CA THR A 61 7.77 8.75 -18.14
C THR A 61 7.15 7.36 -18.09
N GLY A 62 7.98 6.35 -18.28
CA GLY A 62 7.59 4.98 -18.08
C GLY A 62 8.64 3.99 -18.60
N GLU A 63 8.71 2.85 -17.95
CA GLU A 63 9.50 1.70 -18.38
C GLU A 63 8.91 0.43 -17.75
N GLN A 64 9.09 -0.73 -18.38
CA GLN A 64 8.61 -2.01 -17.88
C GLN A 64 9.48 -2.57 -16.75
N SER A 65 9.66 -1.76 -15.70
CA SER A 65 10.47 -2.09 -14.52
C SER A 65 9.64 -2.01 -13.23
N ARG A 66 10.12 -2.74 -12.22
CA ARG A 66 9.51 -2.68 -10.88
C ARG A 66 9.71 -1.31 -10.24
N ASP A 67 10.86 -0.68 -10.49
CA ASP A 67 11.21 0.60 -9.88
C ASP A 67 10.37 1.75 -10.45
N ALA A 68 10.05 1.71 -11.74
CA ALA A 68 9.11 2.61 -12.37
C ALA A 68 7.70 2.48 -11.78
N TYR A 69 7.21 1.24 -11.63
CA TYR A 69 5.94 0.99 -10.94
C TYR A 69 5.93 1.52 -9.51
N LEU A 70 6.99 1.23 -8.74
CA LEU A 70 7.11 1.69 -7.36
C LEU A 70 7.18 3.22 -7.28
N SER A 71 7.85 3.86 -8.23
CA SER A 71 7.92 5.33 -8.35
C SER A 71 6.54 5.94 -8.61
N GLY A 72 5.74 5.33 -9.51
CA GLY A 72 4.35 5.74 -9.74
C GLY A 72 3.48 5.63 -8.48
N VAL A 73 3.54 4.48 -7.81
CA VAL A 73 2.81 4.24 -6.54
C VAL A 73 3.24 5.22 -5.45
N SER A 74 4.54 5.38 -5.23
CA SER A 74 5.06 6.23 -4.15
C SER A 74 4.77 7.71 -4.43
N CYS A 75 4.93 8.19 -5.66
CA CYS A 75 4.58 9.56 -6.02
C CYS A 75 3.08 9.84 -5.85
N ALA A 76 2.21 8.91 -6.25
CA ALA A 76 0.78 9.04 -6.01
C ALA A 76 0.45 9.13 -4.50
N LEU A 77 1.12 8.32 -3.67
CA LEU A 77 1.01 8.40 -2.22
C LEU A 77 1.49 9.74 -1.66
N LEU A 78 2.60 10.30 -2.16
CA LEU A 78 3.12 11.61 -1.74
C LEU A 78 2.11 12.72 -2.05
N VAL A 79 1.57 12.74 -3.28
CA VAL A 79 0.57 13.73 -3.71
C VAL A 79 -0.69 13.64 -2.84
N LEU A 80 -1.25 12.44 -2.67
CA LEU A 80 -2.47 12.26 -1.88
C LEU A 80 -2.25 12.58 -0.40
N ARG A 81 -1.07 12.28 0.14
CA ARG A 81 -0.69 12.65 1.49
C ARG A 81 -0.55 14.17 1.64
N TRP A 82 -0.01 14.86 0.65
CA TRP A 82 0.05 16.32 0.65
C TRP A 82 -1.34 16.94 0.58
N ILE A 83 -2.20 16.44 -0.32
CA ILE A 83 -3.60 16.88 -0.43
C ILE A 83 -4.32 16.71 0.92
N ASP A 84 -4.17 15.54 1.54
CA ASP A 84 -4.77 15.27 2.84
C ASP A 84 -4.22 16.19 3.95
N LEU A 85 -2.91 16.23 4.17
CA LEU A 85 -2.33 16.94 5.31
C LEU A 85 -2.36 18.47 5.13
N VAL A 86 -2.17 18.97 3.90
CA VAL A 86 -1.95 20.39 3.60
C VAL A 86 -3.06 20.99 2.75
N GLY A 87 -3.58 20.24 1.78
CA GLY A 87 -4.62 20.74 0.88
C GLY A 87 -6.00 20.84 1.54
N ILE A 88 -6.37 19.83 2.32
CA ILE A 88 -7.68 19.71 2.99
C ILE A 88 -7.59 20.18 4.43
N HIS A 89 -6.50 19.84 5.12
CA HIS A 89 -6.29 20.19 6.51
C HIS A 89 -5.29 21.34 6.67
N THR A 90 -5.35 21.98 7.84
CA THR A 90 -4.29 22.88 8.30
C THR A 90 -3.40 22.10 9.27
N PRO A 91 -2.19 21.68 8.88
CA PRO A 91 -1.39 20.76 9.67
C PRO A 91 -1.25 21.18 11.13
N GLU A 92 -0.86 22.43 11.35
CA GLU A 92 -0.55 22.98 12.67
C GLU A 92 -1.78 23.14 13.58
N ARG A 93 -2.99 23.08 13.03
CA ARG A 93 -4.25 23.17 13.77
C ARG A 93 -4.85 21.80 14.01
N ASP A 94 -4.85 20.96 12.97
CA ASP A 94 -5.65 19.75 12.90
C ASP A 94 -4.91 18.51 13.39
N PHE A 95 -3.58 18.56 13.48
CA PHE A 95 -2.76 17.43 13.92
C PHE A 95 -1.93 17.76 15.16
N TRP A 96 -1.91 16.84 16.11
CA TRP A 96 -1.08 16.96 17.32
C TRP A 96 -0.68 15.57 17.84
N LYS A 97 0.42 15.52 18.59
CA LYS A 97 0.85 14.31 19.29
C LYS A 97 -0.03 14.10 20.52
N LYS A 98 -0.46 12.87 20.77
CA LYS A 98 -1.31 12.54 21.93
C LYS A 98 -0.61 12.76 23.28
N THR A 99 0.72 12.70 23.30
CA THR A 99 1.54 12.96 24.50
C THR A 99 1.66 14.44 24.84
N ASP A 100 1.32 15.33 23.90
CA ASP A 100 1.47 16.77 24.06
C ASP A 100 0.31 17.50 23.34
N PRO A 101 -0.91 17.44 23.91
CA PRO A 101 -2.11 17.98 23.27
C PRO A 101 -2.19 19.51 23.27
N ASP A 102 -1.47 20.18 24.18
CA ASP A 102 -1.56 21.62 24.42
C ASP A 102 -0.48 22.43 23.68
N ASN A 103 0.64 21.79 23.29
CA ASN A 103 1.73 22.44 22.56
C ASN A 103 1.46 22.50 21.04
N LYS A 104 0.57 23.41 20.63
CA LYS A 104 0.21 23.63 19.23
C LYS A 104 1.08 24.67 18.52
N SER A 105 1.85 25.47 19.27
CA SER A 105 2.71 26.51 18.71
C SER A 105 4.07 25.92 18.36
N ILE A 106 4.35 25.81 17.06
CA ILE A 106 5.66 25.44 16.56
C ILE A 106 6.34 26.72 16.08
N ASP A 107 7.19 27.26 16.95
CA ASP A 107 7.92 28.49 16.70
C ASP A 107 9.20 28.21 15.92
N GLY A 108 9.50 29.05 14.92
CA GLY A 108 10.69 28.88 14.08
C GLY A 108 10.53 27.90 12.92
N SER A 109 11.24 28.19 11.81
CA SER A 109 11.18 27.40 10.58
C SER A 109 11.72 25.98 10.75
N TRP A 110 12.77 25.81 11.56
CA TRP A 110 13.39 24.50 11.79
C TRP A 110 12.50 23.56 12.60
N ASP A 111 11.92 24.05 13.70
CA ASP A 111 11.04 23.22 14.52
C ASP A 111 9.76 22.85 13.76
N ARG A 112 9.26 23.76 12.91
CA ARG A 112 8.13 23.47 12.02
C ARG A 112 8.47 22.37 11.03
N LEU A 113 9.63 22.46 10.38
CA LEU A 113 10.10 21.45 9.44
C LEU A 113 10.30 20.10 10.13
N LYS A 114 10.94 20.09 11.30
CA LYS A 114 11.17 18.88 12.09
C LYS A 114 9.85 18.23 12.52
N TRP A 115 8.92 19.01 13.06
CA TRP A 115 7.59 18.52 13.45
C TRP A 115 6.84 17.93 12.26
N PHE A 116 6.83 18.65 11.13
CA PHE A 116 6.15 18.19 9.92
C PHE A 116 6.82 16.97 9.31
N PHE A 117 8.15 16.86 9.38
CA PHE A 117 8.88 15.67 8.95
C PHE A 117 8.43 14.42 9.70
N PHE A 118 8.24 14.50 11.02
CA PHE A 118 7.72 13.37 11.81
C PHE A 118 6.27 13.04 11.48
N LEU A 119 5.41 14.06 11.31
CA LEU A 119 4.04 13.84 10.84
C LEU A 119 4.03 13.20 9.44
N TRP A 120 4.85 13.70 8.53
CA TRP A 120 4.97 13.26 7.15
C TRP A 120 5.41 11.80 7.06
N ASN A 121 6.43 11.39 7.81
CA ASN A 121 6.91 10.02 7.77
C ASN A 121 6.02 9.04 8.56
N ASN A 122 5.09 9.54 9.37
CA ASN A 122 4.14 8.71 10.12
C ASN A 122 2.86 8.42 9.31
N GLN A 123 2.95 7.51 8.34
CA GLN A 123 1.84 7.18 7.44
C GLN A 123 0.57 6.71 8.15
N ARG A 124 0.74 6.07 9.32
CA ARG A 124 -0.35 5.50 10.13
C ARG A 124 -0.81 6.42 11.27
N GLY A 125 -0.17 7.57 11.47
CA GLY A 125 -0.49 8.50 12.55
C GLY A 125 -0.22 7.93 13.96
N VAL A 126 0.71 6.98 14.12
CA VAL A 126 1.03 6.35 15.41
C VAL A 126 1.44 7.40 16.44
N GLY A 127 0.76 7.47 17.58
CA GLY A 127 1.02 8.49 18.61
C GLY A 127 0.41 9.87 18.32
N TRP A 128 -0.29 10.04 17.19
CA TRP A 128 -1.00 11.27 16.82
C TRP A 128 -2.51 11.12 16.99
N ASN A 129 -3.23 12.24 17.03
CA ASN A 129 -4.69 12.28 17.10
C ASN A 129 -5.40 11.56 15.93
N ILE A 130 -4.69 11.34 14.81
CA ILE A 130 -5.17 10.66 13.60
C ILE A 130 -4.87 9.16 13.55
N GLN A 131 -4.36 8.56 14.62
CA GLN A 131 -4.10 7.11 14.68
C GLN A 131 -5.40 6.30 14.51
N PRO A 132 -5.50 5.37 13.53
CA PRO A 132 -6.64 4.48 13.42
C PRO A 132 -6.73 3.50 14.61
N ASP A 133 -7.95 3.24 15.09
CA ASP A 133 -8.19 2.30 16.20
C ASP A 133 -7.94 0.82 15.82
N CYS A 134 -7.88 0.51 14.53
CA CYS A 134 -7.71 -0.85 14.01
C CYS A 134 -6.25 -1.29 13.85
N LEU A 135 -5.28 -0.45 14.25
CA LEU A 135 -3.88 -0.81 14.16
C LEU A 135 -3.54 -1.95 15.14
N PRO A 136 -2.60 -2.85 14.79
CA PRO A 136 -2.06 -3.82 15.73
C PRO A 136 -1.46 -3.15 16.97
N GLN A 137 -1.48 -3.88 18.09
CA GLN A 137 -0.99 -3.37 19.37
C GLN A 137 0.50 -3.01 19.27
N ALA A 138 0.84 -1.82 19.74
CA ALA A 138 2.23 -1.37 19.81
C ALA A 138 3.02 -2.14 20.87
N PRO A 139 4.35 -2.26 20.71
CA PRO A 139 5.23 -2.70 21.79
C PRO A 139 5.01 -1.86 23.06
N SER A 140 5.21 -2.48 24.23
CA SER A 140 5.14 -1.76 25.51
C SER A 140 6.17 -0.61 25.52
N SER A 141 5.85 0.51 26.18
CA SER A 141 6.79 1.59 26.43
C SER A 141 8.02 1.15 27.23
N SER A 142 7.90 0.09 28.02
CA SER A 142 9.00 -0.53 28.77
C SER A 142 9.88 -1.47 27.95
N THR A 143 9.63 -1.62 26.65
CA THR A 143 10.38 -2.54 25.79
C THR A 143 11.84 -2.12 25.65
N ASN A 144 12.77 -3.01 26.00
CA ASN A 144 14.20 -2.76 25.84
C ASN A 144 14.58 -2.60 24.36
N ARG A 145 15.28 -1.50 24.02
CA ARG A 145 15.69 -1.19 22.64
C ARG A 145 16.58 -2.27 22.01
N SER A 146 17.55 -2.81 22.76
CA SER A 146 18.46 -3.87 22.26
C SER A 146 17.70 -5.15 21.93
N THR A 147 16.80 -5.57 22.84
CA THR A 147 15.92 -6.73 22.61
C THR A 147 15.04 -6.52 21.38
N PHE A 148 14.44 -5.34 21.24
CA PHE A 148 13.62 -5.00 20.08
C PHE A 148 14.43 -5.06 18.77
N VAL A 149 15.60 -4.43 18.74
CA VAL A 149 16.48 -4.41 17.55
C VAL A 149 16.92 -5.81 17.15
N ARG A 150 17.35 -6.65 18.11
CA ARG A 150 17.70 -8.07 17.85
C ARG A 150 16.53 -8.83 17.23
N HIS A 151 15.33 -8.65 17.78
CA HIS A 151 14.13 -9.27 17.23
C HIS A 151 13.82 -8.78 15.81
N LYS A 152 14.03 -7.48 15.52
CA LYS A 152 13.84 -6.92 14.17
C LYS A 152 14.86 -7.42 13.16
N PHE A 153 16.14 -7.59 13.54
CA PHE A 153 17.11 -8.23 12.65
C PHE A 153 16.81 -9.71 12.41
N ALA A 154 16.40 -10.45 13.43
CA ALA A 154 15.97 -11.84 13.25
C ALA A 154 14.73 -11.93 12.33
N SER A 155 13.77 -11.02 12.50
CA SER A 155 12.62 -10.90 11.61
C SER A 155 13.04 -10.54 10.18
N ALA A 156 13.96 -9.58 10.01
CA ALA A 156 14.50 -9.20 8.71
C ALA A 156 15.14 -10.40 8.01
N ALA A 157 16.01 -11.16 8.69
CA ALA A 157 16.64 -12.35 8.15
C ALA A 157 15.60 -13.40 7.70
N SER A 158 14.61 -13.70 8.55
CA SER A 158 13.54 -14.65 8.21
C SER A 158 12.71 -14.18 7.00
N THR A 159 12.35 -12.89 6.95
CA THR A 159 11.58 -12.33 5.83
C THR A 159 12.39 -12.24 4.54
N TYR A 160 13.70 -12.03 4.64
CA TYR A 160 14.60 -12.07 3.50
C TYR A 160 14.69 -13.48 2.90
N LEU A 161 14.78 -14.53 3.72
CA LEU A 161 14.72 -15.91 3.22
C LEU A 161 13.37 -16.21 2.54
N GLY A 162 12.25 -15.77 3.12
CA GLY A 162 10.94 -15.90 2.47
C GLY A 162 10.85 -15.16 1.13
N LEU A 163 11.44 -13.96 1.05
CA LEU A 163 11.56 -13.20 -0.19
C LEU A 163 12.38 -13.95 -1.24
N ASP A 164 13.55 -14.49 -0.85
CA ASP A 164 14.43 -15.24 -1.75
C ASP A 164 13.75 -16.51 -2.29
N ILE A 165 13.09 -17.28 -1.41
CA ILE A 165 12.32 -18.48 -1.78
C ILE A 165 11.21 -18.13 -2.78
N THR A 166 10.39 -17.13 -2.46
CA THR A 166 9.27 -16.75 -3.34
C THR A 166 9.74 -16.18 -4.68
N GLN A 167 10.84 -15.42 -4.70
CA GLN A 167 11.47 -14.98 -5.94
C GLN A 167 11.95 -16.16 -6.78
N MET A 168 12.63 -17.13 -6.17
CA MET A 168 13.12 -18.33 -6.85
C MET A 168 11.97 -19.14 -7.45
N ILE A 169 10.88 -19.35 -6.69
CA ILE A 169 9.69 -20.05 -7.18
C ILE A 169 9.11 -19.33 -8.39
N LEU A 170 8.92 -18.00 -8.33
CA LEU A 170 8.37 -17.24 -9.46
C LEU A 170 9.27 -17.29 -10.69
N ARG A 171 10.59 -17.26 -10.51
CA ARG A 171 11.55 -17.40 -11.62
C ARG A 171 11.35 -18.73 -12.35
N TYR A 172 11.25 -19.84 -11.64
CA TYR A 172 11.13 -21.17 -12.24
C TYR A 172 9.72 -21.62 -12.59
N THR A 173 8.68 -20.89 -12.17
CA THR A 173 7.27 -21.28 -12.42
C THR A 173 6.47 -20.27 -13.23
N TYR A 174 6.96 -19.03 -13.34
CA TYR A 174 6.27 -17.96 -14.05
C TYR A 174 7.15 -17.26 -15.09
N ALA A 175 8.41 -16.95 -14.78
CA ALA A 175 9.27 -16.22 -15.72
C ALA A 175 9.58 -17.05 -16.99
N ILE A 176 9.65 -18.37 -16.85
CA ILE A 176 9.90 -19.30 -17.96
C ILE A 176 8.66 -19.62 -18.82
N GLU A 177 7.48 -19.11 -18.45
CA GLU A 177 6.26 -19.46 -19.17
C GLU A 177 6.20 -18.72 -20.49
N ASP A 178 5.91 -19.45 -21.57
CA ASP A 178 5.58 -18.87 -22.86
C ASP A 178 4.08 -18.55 -22.92
N GLY A 179 3.74 -17.30 -23.26
CA GLY A 179 2.36 -16.83 -23.41
C GLY A 179 1.73 -16.16 -22.18
N ASP A 180 0.46 -15.76 -22.31
CA ASP A 180 -0.20 -14.88 -21.35
C ASP A 180 -0.55 -15.56 -20.03
N PHE A 181 -0.63 -14.78 -18.95
CA PHE A 181 -0.93 -15.30 -17.62
C PHE A 181 -2.22 -16.13 -17.57
N PHE A 182 -3.28 -15.69 -18.24
CA PHE A 182 -4.56 -16.38 -18.25
C PHE A 182 -4.61 -17.62 -19.15
N ALA A 183 -3.61 -17.83 -20.01
CA ALA A 183 -3.48 -19.05 -20.80
C ALA A 183 -2.96 -20.23 -19.96
N MET A 184 -2.28 -19.96 -18.83
CA MET A 184 -1.83 -21.00 -17.90
C MET A 184 -3.01 -21.78 -17.30
N HIS A 185 -2.78 -23.02 -16.89
CA HIS A 185 -3.76 -23.80 -16.14
C HIS A 185 -4.20 -23.06 -14.86
N LEU A 186 -5.50 -23.12 -14.50
CA LEU A 186 -6.07 -22.35 -13.39
C LEU A 186 -5.32 -22.55 -12.06
N LEU A 187 -4.93 -23.78 -11.73
CA LEU A 187 -4.17 -24.05 -10.49
C LEU A 187 -2.80 -23.36 -10.49
N LYS A 188 -2.15 -23.25 -11.65
CA LYS A 188 -0.88 -22.56 -11.80
C LYS A 188 -1.05 -21.04 -11.67
N GLN A 189 -2.11 -20.48 -12.27
CA GLN A 189 -2.46 -19.06 -12.07
C GLN A 189 -2.65 -18.75 -10.58
N ILE A 190 -3.40 -19.59 -9.86
CA ILE A 190 -3.64 -19.42 -8.42
C ILE A 190 -2.32 -19.52 -7.65
N PHE A 191 -1.49 -20.51 -7.96
CA PHE A 191 -0.20 -20.71 -7.30
C PHE A 191 0.75 -19.51 -7.50
N VAL A 192 0.91 -19.04 -8.73
CA VAL A 192 1.72 -17.85 -9.06
C VAL A 192 1.16 -16.62 -8.34
N ALA A 193 -0.17 -16.42 -8.38
CA ALA A 193 -0.80 -15.28 -7.74
C ALA A 193 -0.58 -15.22 -6.21
N TRP A 194 -0.71 -16.36 -5.52
CA TRP A 194 -0.41 -16.46 -4.10
C TRP A 194 1.08 -16.29 -3.81
N THR A 195 1.96 -16.86 -4.63
CA THR A 195 3.42 -16.71 -4.47
C THR A 195 3.83 -15.24 -4.60
N SER A 196 3.27 -14.51 -5.56
CA SER A 196 3.46 -13.07 -5.72
C SER A 196 2.94 -12.28 -4.50
N ALA A 197 1.79 -12.66 -3.94
CA ALA A 197 1.27 -12.04 -2.72
C ALA A 197 2.18 -12.27 -1.50
N PHE A 198 2.75 -13.48 -1.34
CA PHE A 198 3.73 -13.77 -0.30
C PHE A 198 5.05 -13.03 -0.52
N LYS A 199 5.55 -12.96 -1.76
CA LYS A 199 6.72 -12.14 -2.12
C LYS A 199 6.54 -10.68 -1.68
N LEU A 200 5.36 -10.11 -1.94
CA LEU A 200 5.01 -8.75 -1.50
C LEU A 200 4.96 -8.63 0.03
N PHE A 201 4.34 -9.59 0.71
CA PHE A 201 4.32 -9.65 2.18
C PHE A 201 5.73 -9.66 2.78
N PHE A 202 6.62 -10.50 2.26
CA PHE A 202 8.00 -10.60 2.72
C PHE A 202 8.80 -9.33 2.42
N THR A 203 8.63 -8.74 1.23
CA THR A 203 9.27 -7.47 0.88
C THR A 203 8.89 -6.36 1.88
N ILE A 204 7.59 -6.16 2.11
CA ILE A 204 7.11 -5.11 3.01
C ILE A 204 7.60 -5.38 4.45
N SER A 205 7.56 -6.63 4.89
CA SER A 205 8.02 -7.02 6.23
C SER A 205 9.52 -6.79 6.41
N LEU A 206 10.33 -7.12 5.41
CA LEU A 206 11.77 -6.90 5.42
C LEU A 206 12.10 -5.41 5.56
N LEU A 207 11.54 -4.58 4.68
CA LEU A 207 11.76 -3.12 4.71
C LEU A 207 11.30 -2.50 6.03
N TYR A 208 10.15 -2.94 6.55
CA TYR A 208 9.63 -2.47 7.83
C TYR A 208 10.54 -2.88 9.01
N SER A 209 11.01 -4.12 9.03
CA SER A 209 11.91 -4.62 10.07
C SER A 209 13.25 -3.89 10.06
N LEU A 210 13.87 -3.73 8.89
CA LEU A 210 15.12 -2.98 8.73
C LEU A 210 14.93 -1.50 9.10
N GLY A 211 13.92 -0.83 8.56
CA GLY A 211 13.62 0.57 8.87
C GLY A 211 13.39 0.81 10.37
N SER A 212 12.65 -0.09 11.02
CA SER A 212 12.48 -0.03 12.48
C SER A 212 13.80 -0.25 13.22
N ALA A 213 14.60 -1.26 12.87
CA ALA A 213 15.86 -1.53 13.55
C ALA A 213 16.82 -0.34 13.46
N PHE A 214 17.04 0.19 12.25
CA PHE A 214 17.97 1.28 12.01
C PHE A 214 17.55 2.58 12.68
N THR A 215 16.27 2.94 12.64
CA THR A 215 15.81 4.17 13.26
C THR A 215 15.79 4.12 14.79
N ILE A 216 15.57 2.95 15.39
CA ILE A 216 15.74 2.74 16.84
C ILE A 216 17.22 2.82 17.23
N LEU A 217 18.13 2.22 16.44
CA LEU A 217 19.58 2.31 16.66
C LEU A 217 20.08 3.76 16.56
N ALA A 218 19.58 4.51 15.58
CA ALA A 218 19.87 5.93 15.39
C ALA A 218 19.19 6.84 16.43
N ARG A 219 18.40 6.27 17.36
CA ARG A 219 17.65 7.01 18.41
C ARG A 219 16.68 8.07 17.86
N VAL A 220 16.17 7.84 16.65
CA VAL A 220 15.15 8.71 16.03
C VAL A 220 13.75 8.38 16.57
N TYR A 221 13.49 7.11 16.86
CA TYR A 221 12.22 6.60 17.38
C TYR A 221 12.43 5.67 18.57
N ASP A 222 11.34 5.37 19.26
CA ASP A 222 11.24 4.33 20.29
C ASP A 222 10.46 3.10 19.81
N PRO A 223 10.64 1.92 20.43
CA PRO A 223 9.94 0.69 20.02
C PRO A 223 8.41 0.85 19.89
N VAL A 224 7.80 1.66 20.77
CA VAL A 224 6.36 1.95 20.78
C VAL A 224 5.90 2.67 19.50
N ASP A 225 6.79 3.39 18.81
CA ASP A 225 6.48 4.10 17.56
C ASP A 225 6.39 3.16 16.34
N TRP A 226 6.81 1.91 16.49
CA TRP A 226 6.84 0.90 15.43
C TRP A 226 5.86 -0.28 15.65
N PRO A 227 4.54 -0.03 15.87
CA PRO A 227 3.56 -1.11 16.00
C PRO A 227 3.55 -2.00 14.76
N PRO A 228 3.30 -3.32 14.88
CA PRO A 228 3.24 -4.20 13.71
C PRO A 228 2.35 -3.63 12.60
N ILE A 229 2.75 -3.80 11.34
CA ILE A 229 1.98 -3.35 10.17
C ILE A 229 0.99 -4.39 9.69
N PHE A 230 1.21 -5.66 10.02
CA PHE A 230 0.29 -6.77 9.75
C PHE A 230 -0.38 -7.21 11.06
N GLY A 231 -1.62 -7.67 10.95
CA GLY A 231 -2.36 -8.29 12.05
C GLY A 231 -2.18 -9.81 12.11
N HIS A 232 -3.00 -10.47 12.94
CA HIS A 232 -2.94 -11.93 13.09
C HIS A 232 -3.78 -12.64 12.03
N PHE A 233 -3.17 -13.07 10.93
CA PHE A 233 -3.88 -13.74 9.84
C PHE A 233 -4.70 -14.97 10.29
N THR A 234 -4.14 -15.82 11.16
CA THR A 234 -4.83 -17.03 11.66
C THR A 234 -6.02 -16.72 12.57
N LYS A 235 -6.00 -15.58 13.27
CA LYS A 235 -7.05 -15.19 14.22
C LYS A 235 -8.14 -14.35 13.57
N ASP A 236 -7.74 -13.48 12.64
CA ASP A 236 -8.55 -12.36 12.17
C ASP A 236 -8.93 -12.46 10.69
N ALA A 237 -8.18 -13.17 9.83
CA ALA A 237 -8.41 -13.20 8.37
C ALA A 237 -9.54 -14.16 7.93
N TRP A 238 -10.66 -14.18 8.65
CA TRP A 238 -11.84 -14.99 8.36
C TRP A 238 -12.93 -14.22 7.57
N SER A 239 -12.67 -12.98 7.17
CA SER A 239 -13.52 -12.21 6.26
C SER A 239 -12.67 -11.28 5.41
N VAL A 240 -13.10 -10.93 4.20
CA VAL A 240 -12.42 -10.00 3.30
C VAL A 240 -12.27 -8.63 3.96
N ARG A 241 -13.31 -8.19 4.70
CA ARG A 241 -13.28 -6.97 5.51
C ARG A 241 -12.17 -6.99 6.55
N LYS A 242 -11.99 -8.10 7.28
CA LYS A 242 -10.93 -8.24 8.28
C LYS A 242 -9.55 -8.37 7.65
N MET A 243 -9.45 -9.08 6.52
CA MET A 243 -8.20 -9.19 5.77
C MET A 243 -7.65 -7.80 5.46
N TRP A 244 -8.45 -6.92 4.84
CA TRP A 244 -8.01 -5.57 4.52
C TRP A 244 -7.97 -4.61 5.72
N GLY A 245 -8.95 -4.73 6.62
CA GLY A 245 -9.13 -3.78 7.73
C GLY A 245 -8.28 -4.04 8.96
N SER A 246 -7.61 -5.20 9.05
CA SER A 246 -6.85 -5.58 10.26
C SER A 246 -5.63 -6.46 9.98
N CYS A 247 -5.62 -7.28 8.93
CA CYS A 247 -4.55 -8.27 8.72
C CYS A 247 -3.46 -7.79 7.75
N TRP A 248 -3.86 -7.36 6.56
CA TRP A 248 -2.95 -6.85 5.52
C TRP A 248 -2.26 -5.56 5.96
N HIS A 249 -1.22 -5.10 5.26
CA HIS A 249 -0.39 -3.98 5.74
C HIS A 249 -1.24 -2.72 6.00
N GLN A 250 -1.11 -2.15 7.20
CA GLN A 250 -1.92 -1.00 7.61
C GLN A 250 -1.34 0.36 7.15
N MET A 251 -0.32 0.37 6.29
CA MET A 251 0.35 1.59 5.82
C MET A 251 -0.57 2.57 5.09
N MET A 252 -1.51 2.06 4.29
CA MET A 252 -2.48 2.88 3.54
C MET A 252 -3.79 3.12 4.31
N ARG A 253 -3.94 2.54 5.52
CA ARG A 253 -5.21 2.51 6.24
C ARG A 253 -5.75 3.90 6.54
N ARG A 254 -4.88 4.80 7.01
CA ARG A 254 -5.27 6.17 7.37
C ARG A 254 -5.69 6.98 6.15
N LEU A 255 -4.91 6.92 5.07
CA LEU A 255 -5.20 7.66 3.84
C LEU A 255 -6.55 7.24 3.24
N CYS A 256 -6.76 5.94 3.02
CA CYS A 256 -7.99 5.44 2.42
C CYS A 256 -9.22 5.66 3.32
N ALA A 257 -9.07 5.51 4.64
CA ALA A 257 -10.16 5.78 5.57
C ALA A 257 -10.55 7.26 5.58
N GLU A 258 -9.57 8.17 5.52
CA GLU A 258 -9.84 9.61 5.54
C GLU A 258 -10.57 10.08 4.28
N ALA A 259 -10.17 9.60 3.09
CA ALA A 259 -10.91 9.88 1.86
C ALA A 259 -12.39 9.46 1.95
N GLY A 260 -12.66 8.31 2.57
CA GLY A 260 -14.01 7.87 2.89
C GLY A 260 -14.73 8.82 3.85
N ARG A 261 -14.08 9.24 4.95
CA ARG A 261 -14.67 10.17 5.93
C ARG A 261 -15.00 11.52 5.33
N ILE A 262 -14.12 12.06 4.49
CA ILE A 262 -14.34 13.30 3.73
C ILE A 262 -15.58 13.14 2.85
N THR A 263 -15.67 12.06 2.07
CA THR A 263 -16.84 11.80 1.21
C THR A 263 -18.13 11.70 2.02
N LYS A 264 -18.11 10.98 3.14
CA LYS A 264 -19.25 10.88 4.06
C LYS A 264 -19.68 12.26 4.56
N SER A 265 -18.73 13.12 4.91
CA SER A 265 -18.98 14.49 5.38
C SER A 265 -19.62 15.35 4.29
N ILE A 266 -19.02 15.37 3.10
CA ILE A 266 -19.51 16.13 1.94
C ILE A 266 -20.93 15.71 1.54
N CYS A 267 -21.21 14.41 1.54
CA CYS A 267 -22.53 13.89 1.17
C CYS A 267 -23.56 13.94 2.34
N GLY A 268 -23.16 14.39 3.54
CA GLY A 268 -24.06 14.45 4.69
C GLY A 268 -24.59 13.09 5.17
N PHE A 269 -23.87 11.99 4.93
CA PHE A 269 -24.36 10.66 5.28
C PHE A 269 -24.36 10.44 6.80
N ARG A 270 -25.52 10.02 7.33
CA ARG A 270 -25.67 9.67 8.76
C ARG A 270 -24.71 8.55 9.17
N THR A 271 -23.96 8.77 10.24
CA THR A 271 -23.06 7.75 10.84
C THR A 271 -23.81 6.44 11.09
N GLY A 272 -23.22 5.32 10.67
CA GLY A 272 -23.79 3.98 10.85
C GLY A 272 -24.85 3.59 9.82
N SER A 273 -25.27 4.51 8.94
CA SER A 273 -26.18 4.17 7.83
C SER A 273 -25.50 3.28 6.79
N PHE A 274 -26.32 2.57 6.00
CA PHE A 274 -25.86 1.78 4.86
C PHE A 274 -25.04 2.62 3.87
N ALA A 275 -25.56 3.79 3.50
CA ALA A 275 -24.90 4.72 2.60
C ALA A 275 -23.54 5.16 3.14
N SER A 276 -23.48 5.56 4.42
CA SER A 276 -22.21 5.93 5.07
C SER A 276 -21.21 4.78 5.08
N ARG A 277 -21.64 3.55 5.41
CA ARG A 277 -20.74 2.40 5.51
C ARG A 277 -20.12 2.04 4.17
N TYR A 278 -20.94 1.91 3.12
CA TYR A 278 -20.46 1.40 1.85
C TYR A 278 -19.82 2.47 0.98
N SER A 279 -20.25 3.73 1.02
CA SER A 279 -19.54 4.81 0.32
C SER A 279 -18.09 4.95 0.80
N GLN A 280 -17.86 4.90 2.11
CA GLN A 280 -16.51 4.95 2.68
C GLN A 280 -15.63 3.78 2.20
N ILE A 281 -16.20 2.57 2.10
CA ILE A 281 -15.47 1.38 1.64
C ILE A 281 -15.12 1.51 0.16
N TRP A 282 -16.11 1.85 -0.68
CA TRP A 282 -15.91 2.06 -2.11
C TRP A 282 -14.86 3.13 -2.40
N VAL A 283 -14.96 4.30 -1.74
CA VAL A 283 -13.98 5.38 -1.88
C VAL A 283 -12.59 4.94 -1.43
N GLY A 284 -12.49 4.25 -0.28
CA GLY A 284 -11.21 3.76 0.21
C GLY A 284 -10.50 2.81 -0.77
N PHE A 285 -11.27 1.91 -1.41
CA PHE A 285 -10.73 1.02 -2.44
C PHE A 285 -10.48 1.72 -3.78
N ALA A 286 -11.28 2.72 -4.14
CA ALA A 286 -11.05 3.54 -5.34
C ALA A 286 -9.74 4.36 -5.22
N VAL A 287 -9.46 4.93 -4.04
CA VAL A 287 -8.17 5.60 -3.77
C VAL A 287 -7.01 4.61 -3.87
N SER A 288 -7.16 3.40 -3.31
CA SER A 288 -6.17 2.34 -3.45
C SER A 288 -5.94 1.97 -4.92
N ALA A 289 -7.03 1.82 -5.70
CA ALA A 289 -6.96 1.52 -7.13
C ALA A 289 -6.21 2.62 -7.89
N ALA A 290 -6.52 3.90 -7.65
CA ALA A 290 -5.87 5.03 -8.31
C ALA A 290 -4.36 5.10 -8.03
N ILE A 291 -3.95 4.85 -6.78
CA ILE A 291 -2.53 4.82 -6.39
C ILE A 291 -1.79 3.73 -7.15
N HIS A 292 -2.36 2.53 -7.21
CA HIS A 292 -1.73 1.40 -7.89
C HIS A 292 -1.77 1.55 -9.42
N HIS A 293 -2.84 2.12 -9.96
CA HIS A 293 -2.96 2.44 -11.38
C HIS A 293 -1.89 3.43 -11.84
N ALA A 294 -1.59 4.47 -11.06
CA ALA A 294 -0.46 5.36 -11.35
C ALA A 294 0.87 4.56 -11.47
N GLY A 295 1.06 3.57 -10.60
CA GLY A 295 2.16 2.61 -10.72
C GLY A 295 2.11 1.82 -12.02
N ALA A 296 0.97 1.24 -12.39
CA ALA A 296 0.84 0.45 -13.60
C ALA A 296 1.07 1.25 -14.89
N ILE A 297 0.64 2.53 -14.93
CA ILE A 297 0.88 3.42 -16.05
C ILE A 297 2.39 3.72 -16.22
N VAL A 298 3.09 4.02 -15.13
CA VAL A 298 4.53 4.30 -15.15
C VAL A 298 5.33 3.01 -15.38
N GLY A 299 4.87 1.89 -14.83
CA GLY A 299 5.42 0.56 -15.05
C GLY A 299 5.05 -0.07 -16.40
N MET A 300 4.32 0.66 -17.25
CA MET A 300 3.90 0.25 -18.60
C MET A 300 3.27 -1.14 -18.66
N PHE A 301 2.31 -1.39 -17.78
CA PHE A 301 1.50 -2.61 -17.84
C PHE A 301 0.75 -2.64 -19.17
N GLU A 302 0.66 -3.81 -19.79
CA GLU A 302 0.08 -3.96 -21.13
C GLU A 302 -1.40 -3.52 -21.19
N ASP A 303 -2.15 -3.75 -20.12
CA ASP A 303 -3.54 -3.35 -19.98
C ASP A 303 -3.73 -1.96 -19.32
N ASP A 304 -2.66 -1.16 -19.27
CA ASP A 304 -2.59 0.12 -18.56
C ASP A 304 -2.97 0.02 -17.07
N GLY A 305 -2.96 -1.19 -16.47
CA GLY A 305 -3.35 -1.41 -15.08
C GLY A 305 -4.86 -1.52 -14.84
N TRP A 306 -5.65 -1.80 -15.87
CA TRP A 306 -7.09 -2.00 -15.76
C TRP A 306 -7.46 -3.14 -14.80
N LEU A 307 -6.91 -4.34 -14.97
CA LEU A 307 -7.21 -5.49 -14.12
C LEU A 307 -6.69 -5.32 -12.69
N GLN A 308 -5.55 -4.65 -12.52
CA GLN A 308 -5.08 -4.27 -11.20
C GLN A 308 -6.06 -3.31 -10.51
N SER A 309 -6.60 -2.33 -11.23
CA SER A 309 -7.61 -1.43 -10.69
C SER A 309 -8.88 -2.19 -10.32
N LEU A 310 -9.33 -3.10 -11.20
CA LEU A 310 -10.48 -3.97 -10.95
C LEU A 310 -10.30 -4.86 -9.71
N TYR A 311 -9.08 -5.37 -9.48
CA TYR A 311 -8.76 -6.13 -8.27
C TYR A 311 -9.11 -5.36 -7.00
N PHE A 312 -8.78 -4.07 -6.92
CA PHE A 312 -9.12 -3.24 -5.76
C PHE A 312 -10.61 -2.90 -5.74
N LEU A 313 -11.19 -2.55 -6.88
CA LEU A 313 -12.59 -2.13 -6.99
C LEU A 313 -13.59 -3.26 -6.73
N VAL A 314 -13.19 -4.53 -6.85
CA VAL A 314 -14.09 -5.66 -6.56
C VAL A 314 -14.10 -6.05 -5.07
N GLN A 315 -13.12 -5.63 -4.27
CA GLN A 315 -13.06 -5.96 -2.83
C GLN A 315 -14.29 -5.49 -2.03
N PRO A 316 -14.85 -4.27 -2.26
CA PRO A 316 -16.13 -3.87 -1.67
C PRO A 316 -17.27 -4.84 -1.94
N VAL A 317 -17.32 -5.47 -3.12
CA VAL A 317 -18.36 -6.44 -3.49
C VAL A 317 -18.27 -7.68 -2.61
N GLY A 318 -17.06 -8.24 -2.44
CA GLY A 318 -16.82 -9.37 -1.53
C GLY A 318 -17.19 -9.05 -0.09
N ILE A 319 -16.89 -7.82 0.36
CA ILE A 319 -17.26 -7.31 1.68
C ILE A 319 -18.79 -7.18 1.86
N MET A 320 -19.49 -6.68 0.83
CA MET A 320 -20.95 -6.56 0.86
C MET A 320 -21.62 -7.93 0.87
N PHE A 321 -21.12 -8.86 0.07
CA PHE A 321 -21.60 -10.23 0.02
C PHE A 321 -21.48 -10.92 1.38
N GLU A 322 -20.28 -10.90 1.99
CA GLU A 322 -20.08 -11.55 3.30
C GLU A 322 -20.86 -10.85 4.41
N ASP A 323 -21.02 -9.52 4.37
CA ASP A 323 -21.87 -8.79 5.32
C ASP A 323 -23.34 -9.24 5.22
N GLY A 324 -23.83 -9.48 4.00
CA GLY A 324 -25.17 -10.00 3.72
C GLY A 324 -25.36 -11.42 4.26
N VAL A 325 -24.44 -12.33 3.94
CA VAL A 325 -24.43 -13.71 4.46
C VAL A 325 -24.41 -13.72 5.99
N MET A 326 -23.52 -12.94 6.60
CA MET A 326 -23.45 -12.81 8.06
C MET A 326 -24.71 -12.18 8.65
N GLY A 327 -25.35 -11.24 7.94
CA GLY A 327 -26.63 -10.64 8.32
C GLY A 327 -27.77 -11.66 8.35
N ILE A 328 -27.87 -12.49 7.31
CA ILE A 328 -28.85 -13.57 7.20
C ILE A 328 -28.60 -14.62 8.29
N ALA A 329 -27.36 -15.07 8.45
CA ALA A 329 -26.98 -16.06 9.46
C ALA A 329 -27.38 -15.61 10.88
N ARG A 330 -27.16 -14.33 11.22
CA ARG A 330 -27.61 -13.76 12.50
C ARG A 330 -29.12 -13.78 12.67
N ARG A 331 -29.90 -13.55 11.61
CA ARG A 331 -31.37 -13.63 11.65
C ARG A 331 -31.86 -15.06 11.93
N PHE A 332 -31.12 -16.07 11.47
CA PHE A 332 -31.38 -17.48 11.80
C PHE A 332 -30.76 -17.94 13.13
N GLY A 333 -30.26 -17.01 13.96
CA GLY A 333 -29.70 -17.34 15.27
C GLY A 333 -28.31 -17.98 15.24
N ILE A 334 -27.65 -18.04 14.07
CA ILE A 334 -26.28 -18.57 13.95
C ILE A 334 -25.32 -17.59 14.61
N ARG A 335 -24.67 -18.03 15.69
CA ARG A 335 -23.66 -17.26 16.41
C ARG A 335 -22.26 -17.53 15.87
N ALA A 336 -21.37 -16.57 16.06
CA ALA A 336 -19.96 -16.74 15.72
C ALA A 336 -19.36 -17.91 16.52
N SER A 337 -18.75 -18.85 15.82
CA SER A 337 -18.11 -20.04 16.38
C SER A 337 -16.79 -20.33 15.66
N ARG A 338 -16.06 -21.35 16.12
CA ARG A 338 -14.87 -21.86 15.39
C ARG A 338 -15.20 -22.29 13.96
N TRP A 339 -16.39 -22.87 13.75
CA TRP A 339 -16.82 -23.37 12.44
C TRP A 339 -17.18 -22.25 11.49
N THR A 340 -17.88 -21.21 11.96
CA THR A 340 -18.18 -20.04 11.12
C THR A 340 -16.90 -19.28 10.75
N LYS A 341 -15.91 -19.24 11.64
CA LYS A 341 -14.59 -18.66 11.33
C LYS A 341 -13.80 -19.51 10.34
N LEU A 342 -13.82 -20.85 10.47
CA LEU A 342 -13.19 -21.75 9.50
C LEU A 342 -13.80 -21.56 8.11
N LEU A 343 -15.13 -21.54 8.01
CA LEU A 343 -15.83 -21.25 6.76
C LEU A 343 -15.44 -19.87 6.20
N GLY A 344 -15.33 -18.87 7.08
CA GLY A 344 -14.83 -17.54 6.73
C GLY A 344 -13.41 -17.54 6.18
N HIS A 345 -12.49 -18.34 6.74
CA HIS A 345 -11.14 -18.51 6.19
C HIS A 345 -11.17 -19.15 4.80
N LEU A 346 -11.98 -20.20 4.60
CA LEU A 346 -12.15 -20.82 3.28
C LEU A 346 -12.71 -19.83 2.25
N TRP A 347 -13.69 -19.01 2.66
CA TRP A 347 -14.22 -17.92 1.85
C TRP A 347 -13.14 -16.92 1.45
N VAL A 348 -12.33 -16.45 2.39
CA VAL A 348 -11.22 -15.53 2.12
C VAL A 348 -10.20 -16.17 1.17
N ILE A 349 -9.80 -17.42 1.40
CA ILE A 349 -8.86 -18.12 0.51
C ILE A 349 -9.44 -18.23 -0.90
N GLY A 350 -10.71 -18.62 -1.04
CA GLY A 350 -11.39 -18.72 -2.34
C GLY A 350 -11.48 -17.36 -3.05
N TRP A 351 -11.91 -16.32 -2.33
CA TRP A 351 -12.02 -14.96 -2.83
C TRP A 351 -10.68 -14.44 -3.37
N PHE A 352 -9.61 -14.56 -2.58
CA PHE A 352 -8.28 -14.10 -3.00
C PHE A 352 -7.64 -15.01 -4.05
N SER A 353 -7.90 -16.31 -4.07
CA SER A 353 -7.45 -17.20 -5.15
C SER A 353 -8.05 -16.77 -6.50
N TRP A 354 -9.29 -16.29 -6.49
CA TRP A 354 -9.91 -15.70 -7.67
C TRP A 354 -9.35 -14.30 -7.98
N SER A 355 -9.38 -13.38 -7.02
CA SER A 355 -9.10 -11.96 -7.27
C SER A 355 -7.61 -11.65 -7.46
N LEU A 356 -6.68 -12.35 -6.78
CA LEU A 356 -5.24 -12.08 -6.90
C LEU A 356 -4.72 -12.31 -8.32
N ARG A 357 -5.40 -13.13 -9.12
CA ARG A 357 -5.07 -13.32 -10.53
C ARG A 357 -5.19 -12.01 -11.32
N LEU A 358 -6.15 -11.14 -10.97
CA LEU A 358 -6.36 -9.86 -11.64
C LEU A 358 -5.20 -8.88 -11.42
N ILE A 359 -4.57 -8.88 -10.24
CA ILE A 359 -3.44 -7.98 -9.95
C ILE A 359 -2.11 -8.50 -10.52
N VAL A 360 -1.98 -9.79 -10.80
CA VAL A 360 -0.74 -10.40 -11.32
C VAL A 360 -0.72 -10.51 -12.84
N ALA A 361 -1.87 -10.63 -13.49
CA ALA A 361 -1.98 -11.01 -14.90
C ALA A 361 -1.13 -10.19 -15.88
N PHE A 362 -1.03 -8.87 -15.66
CA PHE A 362 -0.29 -7.95 -16.54
C PHE A 362 0.96 -7.36 -15.87
N GLN A 363 1.43 -7.95 -14.77
CA GLN A 363 2.74 -7.59 -14.24
C GLN A 363 3.82 -8.07 -15.22
N PRO A 364 4.80 -7.22 -15.57
CA PRO A 364 5.90 -7.62 -16.44
C PRO A 364 6.63 -8.85 -15.89
N LYS A 365 6.80 -9.88 -16.73
CA LYS A 365 7.47 -11.14 -16.34
C LYS A 365 8.92 -10.93 -15.90
N SER A 366 9.59 -9.90 -16.43
CA SER A 366 10.93 -9.47 -16.02
C SER A 366 11.05 -9.25 -14.50
N TRP A 367 9.95 -8.94 -13.81
CA TRP A 367 9.94 -8.78 -12.35
C TRP A 367 10.15 -10.09 -11.58
N ALA A 368 9.93 -11.23 -12.23
CA ALA A 368 10.19 -12.57 -11.70
C ALA A 368 11.59 -13.08 -12.11
N GLU A 369 12.24 -12.46 -13.09
CA GLU A 369 13.59 -12.83 -13.53
C GLU A 369 14.68 -12.24 -12.63
N VAL A 370 14.52 -10.95 -12.30
CA VAL A 370 15.54 -10.19 -11.58
C VAL A 370 15.41 -10.37 -10.07
N PHE A 371 16.51 -10.78 -9.44
CA PHE A 371 16.64 -10.78 -7.99
C PHE A 371 16.84 -9.34 -7.49
N VAL A 372 15.89 -8.84 -6.69
CA VAL A 372 15.94 -7.47 -6.14
C VAL A 372 16.95 -7.33 -4.99
N VAL A 373 17.33 -8.45 -4.39
CA VAL A 373 18.40 -8.57 -3.40
C VAL A 373 19.25 -9.78 -3.80
N PRO A 374 20.56 -9.81 -3.51
CA PRO A 374 21.40 -10.97 -3.82
C PRO A 374 20.72 -12.25 -3.32
N SER A 375 20.69 -13.32 -4.12
CA SER A 375 20.03 -14.57 -3.73
C SER A 375 21.02 -15.48 -3.00
N LEU A 376 20.69 -15.89 -1.76
CA LEU A 376 21.49 -16.89 -1.06
C LEU A 376 21.27 -18.27 -1.67
N LEU A 377 20.03 -18.60 -2.06
CA LEU A 377 19.71 -19.90 -2.64
C LEU A 377 20.39 -20.12 -3.99
N GLN A 378 20.47 -19.08 -4.84
CA GLN A 378 21.22 -19.17 -6.09
C GLN A 378 22.72 -19.35 -5.87
N LEU A 379 23.29 -18.65 -4.88
CA LEU A 379 24.71 -18.82 -4.53
C LEU A 379 24.99 -20.26 -4.04
N ILE A 380 24.09 -20.83 -3.22
CA ILE A 380 24.21 -22.20 -2.74
C ILE A 380 24.07 -23.20 -3.91
N SER A 381 23.11 -23.02 -4.81
CA SER A 381 22.91 -23.94 -5.94
C SER A 381 24.12 -23.97 -6.87
N VAL A 382 24.68 -22.79 -7.21
CA VAL A 382 25.91 -22.69 -7.99
C VAL A 382 27.11 -23.32 -7.27
N THR A 383 27.17 -23.21 -5.94
CA THR A 383 28.26 -23.85 -5.17
C THR A 383 28.14 -25.37 -5.16
N ILE A 384 26.93 -25.92 -5.12
CA ILE A 384 26.68 -27.36 -5.17
C ILE A 384 26.95 -27.92 -6.57
N GLU A 385 26.56 -27.21 -7.64
CA GLU A 385 26.79 -27.66 -9.03
C GLU A 385 28.28 -27.65 -9.44
N ASN A 386 29.11 -26.86 -8.75
CA ASN A 386 30.55 -26.75 -9.02
C ASN A 386 31.43 -27.66 -8.14
N ASN A 387 30.84 -28.49 -7.26
CA ASN A 387 31.53 -29.51 -6.45
C ASN A 387 31.01 -30.89 -6.81
#